data_AF-A0A6C0DQN2-F1
#
_entry.id   AF-A0A6C0DQN2-F1
#
_cell.length_a   1.000
_cell.length_b   1.000
_cell.length_c   1.000
_cell.angle_alpha   90.00
_cell.angle_beta   90.00
_cell.angle_gamma   90.00
#
_symmetry.space_group_name_H-M   'P 1'
#
loop_
_entity.id
_entity.type
_entity.pdbx_description
1 polymer ?
#
loop_
_entity_poly.entity_id
_entity_poly.type
_entity_poly.pdbx_seq_one_letter_code
_entity_poly.pdbx_strand_id
1 'polypeptide(L)'
;MNIKIRVAYRLGNFLKQLRYAIHIGLFYNYNVIIPEHALLNTTYLVINNTITMDAQEITNKDEFFYSKRIDNVDKSAFSMNRAKVRNMIKEIFILKSSPINGSDHVVIHIRSGDLFSERRPHGAYLSPPLSYYTDIISTRSYENIYLVAEDRRNPCINRLLELYPKIVFKLQTLEDDIKLILAASNVIMSVGTFIPELLNLSDNIKSIHAPSYWQPSVIVCTVHKTDLSHYHKIMSPWRNIPEQLQTMLSYRLPPVNQVSLSK
;
A
#
# COMPACT_ATOMS: atom_id res chain seq x y z
N MET A 1 1.33 -29.22 10.55
CA MET A 1 1.65 -28.90 9.14
C MET A 1 2.35 -27.54 9.08
N ASN A 2 3.07 -27.28 8.00
CA ASN A 2 3.70 -26.00 7.70
C ASN A 2 2.96 -25.33 6.53
N ILE A 3 2.58 -24.06 6.65
CA ILE A 3 2.16 -23.23 5.51
C ILE A 3 3.42 -22.72 4.81
N LYS A 4 3.61 -23.02 3.53
CA LYS A 4 4.84 -22.66 2.82
C LYS A 4 4.57 -21.72 1.65
N ILE A 5 5.09 -20.50 1.75
CA ILE A 5 5.21 -19.60 0.61
C ILE A 5 6.48 -20.01 -0.16
N ARG A 6 6.37 -20.31 -1.45
CA ARG A 6 7.52 -20.75 -2.26
C ARG A 6 8.24 -19.58 -2.91
N VAL A 7 7.49 -18.56 -3.33
CA VAL A 7 8.02 -17.43 -4.09
C VAL A 7 7.54 -16.12 -3.48
N ALA A 8 8.49 -15.25 -3.13
CA ALA A 8 8.20 -13.88 -2.73
C ALA A 8 7.85 -13.05 -3.97
N TYR A 9 6.65 -12.46 -3.98
CA TYR A 9 6.30 -11.46 -4.99
C TYR A 9 6.97 -10.11 -4.68
N ARG A 10 6.71 -9.07 -5.51
CA ARG A 10 7.09 -7.69 -5.16
C ARG A 10 6.62 -7.34 -3.74
N LEU A 11 7.39 -6.54 -3.01
CA LEU A 11 7.25 -6.39 -1.55
C LEU A 11 5.81 -6.23 -1.04
N GLY A 12 5.03 -5.31 -1.60
CA GLY A 12 3.63 -5.11 -1.19
C GLY A 12 2.77 -6.36 -1.34
N ASN A 13 2.97 -7.12 -2.42
CA ASN A 13 2.29 -8.39 -2.61
C ASN A 13 2.81 -9.46 -1.66
N PHE A 14 4.13 -9.49 -1.41
CA PHE A 14 4.73 -10.46 -0.49
C PHE A 14 4.29 -10.27 0.96
N LEU A 15 4.23 -9.04 1.45
CA LEU A 15 3.65 -8.76 2.78
C LEU A 15 2.20 -9.25 2.89
N LYS A 16 1.44 -9.15 1.80
CA LYS A 16 0.07 -9.69 1.73
C LYS A 16 0.03 -11.23 1.70
N GLN A 17 0.93 -11.89 0.97
CA GLN A 17 1.10 -13.35 1.00
C GLN A 17 1.38 -13.82 2.43
N LEU A 18 2.35 -13.17 3.09
CA LEU A 18 2.77 -13.44 4.45
C LEU A 18 1.62 -13.23 5.45
N ARG A 19 0.89 -12.12 5.34
CA ARG A 19 -0.30 -11.86 6.16
C ARG A 19 -1.32 -12.98 6.08
N TYR A 20 -1.66 -13.42 4.87
CA TYR A 20 -2.63 -14.50 4.70
C TYR A 20 -2.10 -15.87 5.16
N ALA A 21 -0.82 -16.17 4.94
CA ALA A 21 -0.20 -17.39 5.46
C ALA A 21 -0.22 -17.43 7.00
N ILE A 22 0.09 -16.32 7.68
CA ILE A 22 0.08 -16.24 9.16
C ILE A 22 -1.37 -16.32 9.69
N HIS A 23 -2.35 -15.72 9.02
CA HIS A 23 -3.77 -15.91 9.39
C HIS A 23 -4.15 -17.39 9.43
N ILE A 24 -3.78 -18.15 8.39
CA ILE A 24 -4.04 -19.59 8.30
C ILE A 24 -3.25 -20.34 9.38
N GLY A 25 -1.96 -20.00 9.55
CA GLY A 25 -1.10 -20.60 10.56
C GLY A 25 -1.67 -20.46 11.97
N LEU A 26 -2.12 -19.25 12.35
CA LEU A 26 -2.72 -19.00 13.66
C LEU A 26 -4.07 -19.69 13.83
N PHE A 27 -4.87 -19.79 12.77
CA PHE A 27 -6.19 -20.40 12.84
C PHE A 27 -6.12 -21.92 13.02
N TYR A 28 -5.24 -22.60 12.29
CA TYR A 28 -5.09 -24.06 12.33
C TYR A 28 -3.93 -24.54 13.20
N ASN A 29 -3.25 -23.63 13.90
CA ASN A 29 -2.08 -23.93 14.73
C ASN A 29 -0.92 -24.58 13.92
N TYR A 30 -0.64 -24.03 12.74
CA TYR A 30 0.43 -24.42 11.83
C TYR A 30 1.55 -23.38 11.81
N ASN A 31 2.79 -23.83 11.61
CA ASN A 31 3.94 -22.94 11.42
C ASN A 31 3.97 -22.39 9.99
N VAL A 32 4.75 -21.34 9.74
CA VAL A 32 4.87 -20.71 8.41
C VAL A 32 6.32 -20.74 7.94
N ILE A 33 6.56 -21.33 6.77
CA ILE A 33 7.82 -21.30 6.05
C ILE A 33 7.76 -20.16 5.01
N ILE A 34 8.78 -19.32 5.06
CA ILE A 34 8.90 -18.08 4.29
C ILE A 34 10.14 -18.20 3.39
N PRO A 35 10.06 -17.79 2.10
CA PRO A 35 11.25 -17.74 1.26
C PRO A 35 12.22 -16.68 1.79
N GLU A 36 13.52 -16.88 1.57
CA GLU A 36 14.53 -15.89 1.91
C GLU A 36 14.21 -14.54 1.27
N HIS A 37 14.33 -13.46 2.05
CA HIS A 37 14.00 -12.12 1.60
C HIS A 37 14.82 -11.08 2.37
N ALA A 38 15.47 -10.16 1.66
CA ALA A 38 16.42 -9.19 2.23
C ALA A 38 15.85 -8.30 3.36
N LEU A 39 14.53 -8.15 3.43
CA LEU A 39 13.84 -7.32 4.44
C LEU A 39 13.24 -8.11 5.60
N LEU A 40 13.44 -9.43 5.67
CA LEU A 40 12.96 -10.29 6.75
C LEU A 40 14.14 -10.96 7.47
N ASN A 41 14.07 -11.07 8.80
CA ASN A 41 15.14 -11.67 9.62
C ASN A 41 14.97 -13.18 9.87
N THR A 42 13.92 -13.81 9.34
CA THR A 42 13.66 -15.24 9.48
C THR A 42 12.99 -15.82 8.24
N THR A 43 13.21 -17.10 8.01
CA THR A 43 12.52 -17.93 7.02
C THR A 43 11.51 -18.89 7.66
N TYR A 44 11.37 -18.87 8.99
CA TYR A 44 10.46 -19.75 9.71
C TYR A 44 9.78 -19.04 10.89
N LEU A 45 8.45 -19.05 10.90
CA LEU A 45 7.62 -18.57 12.00
C LEU A 45 7.03 -19.74 12.76
N VAL A 46 7.41 -19.87 14.02
CA VAL A 46 6.88 -20.87 14.94
C VAL A 46 5.61 -20.35 15.60
N ILE A 47 4.50 -21.01 15.33
CA ILE A 47 3.19 -20.81 15.95
C ILE A 47 2.88 -21.96 16.91
N ASN A 48 3.31 -23.17 16.55
CA ASN A 48 3.20 -24.40 17.32
C ASN A 48 4.58 -25.06 17.43
N ASN A 49 5.10 -25.13 18.66
CA ASN A 49 6.41 -25.68 18.96
C ASN A 49 6.50 -27.21 18.77
N THR A 50 5.37 -27.91 18.61
CA THR A 50 5.37 -29.36 18.34
C THR A 50 5.51 -29.71 16.86
N ILE A 51 5.48 -28.71 15.96
CA ILE A 51 5.61 -28.91 14.52
C ILE A 51 7.04 -28.56 14.11
N THR A 52 7.74 -29.51 13.49
CA THR A 52 9.09 -29.28 12.92
C THR A 52 9.00 -28.77 11.48
N MET A 53 10.13 -28.26 10.95
CA MET A 53 10.20 -27.81 9.55
C MET A 53 9.94 -28.94 8.54
N ASP A 54 10.26 -30.17 8.93
CA ASP A 54 10.14 -31.40 8.14
C ASP A 54 8.69 -31.95 8.10
N ALA A 55 7.77 -31.35 8.87
CA ALA A 55 6.35 -31.69 8.82
C ALA A 55 5.72 -31.32 7.46
N GLN A 56 4.63 -32.02 7.12
CA GLN A 56 3.89 -31.84 5.87
C GLN A 56 3.60 -30.36 5.54
N GLU A 57 3.85 -29.99 4.29
CA GLU A 57 3.70 -28.64 3.77
C GLU A 57 2.34 -28.44 3.07
N ILE A 58 1.72 -27.30 3.32
CA ILE A 58 0.57 -26.79 2.56
C ILE A 58 1.07 -25.65 1.68
N THR A 59 0.79 -25.74 0.39
CA THR A 59 1.11 -24.70 -0.60
C THR A 59 -0.15 -24.23 -1.30
N ASN A 60 -0.08 -23.07 -1.97
CA ASN A 60 -1.18 -22.53 -2.76
C ASN A 60 -0.67 -22.07 -4.12
N LYS A 61 -1.47 -22.28 -5.18
CA LYS A 61 -1.10 -21.92 -6.56
C LYS A 61 -0.79 -20.43 -6.74
N ASP A 62 -1.49 -19.58 -6.00
CA ASP A 62 -1.32 -18.13 -6.01
C ASP A 62 -0.43 -17.67 -4.84
N GLU A 63 0.33 -18.59 -4.26
CA GLU A 63 1.27 -18.33 -3.15
C GLU A 63 0.61 -17.56 -2.00
N PHE A 64 -0.64 -17.93 -1.71
CA PHE A 64 -1.51 -17.32 -0.68
C PHE A 64 -1.88 -15.85 -0.93
N PHE A 65 -1.63 -15.27 -2.11
CA PHE A 65 -1.89 -13.86 -2.38
C PHE A 65 -3.39 -13.50 -2.45
N TYR A 66 -4.24 -14.42 -2.91
CA TYR A 66 -5.69 -14.20 -3.06
C TYR A 66 -6.48 -15.02 -2.04
N SER A 67 -6.82 -14.44 -0.88
CA SER A 67 -7.57 -15.14 0.20
C SER A 67 -8.84 -15.88 -0.26
N LYS A 68 -9.58 -15.33 -1.22
CA LYS A 68 -10.78 -15.96 -1.79
C LYS A 68 -10.47 -17.24 -2.60
N ARG A 69 -9.28 -17.35 -3.18
CA ARG A 69 -8.82 -18.47 -4.03
C ARG A 69 -7.99 -19.53 -3.29
N ILE A 70 -7.89 -19.42 -1.97
CA ILE A 70 -7.19 -20.42 -1.14
C ILE A 70 -8.19 -21.52 -0.77
N ASP A 71 -8.07 -22.67 -1.40
CA ASP A 71 -8.96 -23.81 -1.17
C ASP A 71 -8.72 -24.44 0.22
N ASN A 72 -9.72 -25.15 0.75
CA ASN A 72 -9.65 -25.90 2.01
C ASN A 72 -9.25 -25.08 3.25
N VAL A 73 -9.59 -23.79 3.25
CA VAL A 73 -9.38 -22.86 4.37
C VAL A 73 -10.69 -22.17 4.70
N ASP A 74 -11.04 -22.15 5.99
CA ASP A 74 -12.13 -21.35 6.52
C ASP A 74 -11.84 -19.86 6.29
N LYS A 75 -12.75 -19.18 5.57
CA LYS A 75 -12.55 -17.78 5.18
C LYS A 75 -12.62 -16.82 6.37
N SER A 76 -13.18 -17.23 7.51
CA SER A 76 -13.13 -16.47 8.76
C SER A 76 -11.70 -16.32 9.30
N ALA A 77 -10.77 -17.21 8.94
CA ALA A 77 -9.37 -17.11 9.35
C ALA A 77 -8.74 -15.74 9.00
N PHE A 78 -9.13 -15.15 7.86
CA PHE A 78 -8.59 -13.87 7.38
C PHE A 78 -9.15 -12.63 8.10
N SER A 79 -10.16 -12.79 8.97
CA SER A 79 -10.65 -11.71 9.84
C SER A 79 -10.20 -11.86 11.29
N MET A 80 -9.76 -13.05 11.71
CA MET A 80 -9.28 -13.32 13.07
C MET A 80 -7.83 -12.89 13.29
N ASN A 81 -7.44 -12.69 14.54
CA ASN A 81 -6.04 -12.47 14.95
C ASN A 81 -5.32 -11.29 14.28
N ARG A 82 -6.03 -10.30 13.71
CA ARG A 82 -5.42 -9.21 12.92
C ARG A 82 -4.26 -8.50 13.62
N ALA A 83 -4.41 -8.17 14.90
CA ALA A 83 -3.36 -7.53 15.69
C ALA A 83 -2.13 -8.44 15.89
N LYS A 84 -2.36 -9.72 16.19
CA LYS A 84 -1.29 -10.72 16.34
C LYS A 84 -0.54 -10.94 15.03
N VAL A 85 -1.27 -11.08 13.91
CA VAL A 85 -0.68 -11.19 12.56
C VAL A 85 0.19 -9.97 12.25
N ARG A 86 -0.34 -8.76 12.47
CA ARG A 86 0.42 -7.51 12.30
C ARG A 86 1.71 -7.54 13.12
N ASN A 87 1.64 -7.87 14.40
CA ASN A 87 2.78 -7.86 15.30
C ASN A 87 3.83 -8.89 14.87
N MET A 88 3.42 -10.10 14.48
CA MET A 88 4.35 -11.11 13.97
C MET A 88 5.10 -10.65 12.72
N ILE A 89 4.41 -10.06 11.74
CA ILE A 89 5.09 -9.51 10.54
C ILE A 89 6.04 -8.38 10.94
N LYS A 90 5.58 -7.50 11.82
CA LYS A 90 6.37 -6.37 12.29
C LYS A 90 7.63 -6.83 13.03
N GLU A 91 7.58 -7.89 13.84
CA GLU A 91 8.76 -8.42 14.55
C GLU A 91 9.83 -8.92 13.59
N ILE A 92 9.43 -9.54 12.48
CA ILE A 92 10.39 -10.10 11.51
C ILE A 92 10.83 -9.13 10.41
N PHE A 93 10.09 -8.04 10.22
CA PHE A 93 10.43 -7.01 9.24
C PHE A 93 11.61 -6.16 9.74
N ILE A 94 12.73 -6.18 9.02
CA ILE A 94 14.01 -5.60 9.46
C ILE A 94 13.94 -4.07 9.52
N LEU A 95 13.32 -3.42 8.55
CA LEU A 95 13.31 -1.97 8.47
C LEU A 95 12.39 -1.37 9.54
N LYS A 96 12.97 -0.51 10.37
CA LYS A 96 12.27 0.33 11.33
C LYS A 96 12.48 1.79 10.97
N SER A 97 11.55 2.64 11.42
CA SER A 97 11.68 4.08 11.23
C SER A 97 11.16 4.83 12.44
N SER A 98 11.89 5.87 12.81
CA SER A 98 11.42 6.85 13.79
C SER A 98 10.44 7.81 13.10
N PRO A 99 9.47 8.37 13.83
CA PRO A 99 8.55 9.36 13.26
C PRO A 99 9.31 10.53 12.64
N ILE A 100 8.77 11.10 11.55
CA ILE A 100 9.29 12.35 10.98
C ILE A 100 9.12 13.46 12.03
N ASN A 101 10.17 14.26 12.24
CA ASN A 101 10.12 15.40 13.16
C ASN A 101 9.10 16.45 12.69
N GLY A 102 8.34 17.00 13.65
CA GLY A 102 7.28 17.99 13.39
C GLY A 102 5.89 17.36 13.28
N SER A 103 4.88 18.08 13.77
CA SER A 103 3.49 17.59 13.86
C SER A 103 2.79 17.47 12.51
N ASP A 104 3.16 18.31 11.54
CA ASP A 104 2.35 18.55 10.34
C ASP A 104 3.10 18.22 9.05
N HIS A 105 3.26 16.92 8.81
CA HIS A 105 3.90 16.40 7.61
C HIS A 105 3.00 15.41 6.85
N VAL A 106 3.26 15.27 5.56
CA VAL A 106 2.61 14.27 4.70
C VAL A 106 3.61 13.65 3.74
N VAL A 107 3.47 12.34 3.51
CA VAL A 107 4.17 11.63 2.43
C VAL A 107 3.17 11.35 1.31
N ILE A 108 3.48 11.83 0.12
CA ILE A 108 2.72 11.56 -1.11
C ILE A 108 3.36 10.37 -1.80
N HIS A 109 2.60 9.30 -2.00
CA HIS A 109 3.02 8.20 -2.87
C HIS A 109 2.30 8.26 -4.21
N ILE A 110 3.10 8.38 -5.27
CA ILE A 110 2.62 8.34 -6.66
C ILE A 110 3.09 7.06 -7.34
N ARG A 111 2.14 6.21 -7.76
CA ARG A 111 2.46 5.03 -8.57
C ARG A 111 2.91 5.50 -9.95
N SER A 112 4.09 5.07 -10.36
CA SER A 112 4.69 5.37 -11.65
C SER A 112 5.14 4.06 -12.34
N GLY A 113 6.31 4.02 -12.99
CA GLY A 113 6.94 2.78 -13.45
C GLY A 113 6.14 2.07 -14.55
N ASP A 114 5.82 0.80 -14.31
CA ASP A 114 5.11 -0.08 -15.26
C ASP A 114 3.77 0.47 -15.74
N LEU A 115 3.09 1.26 -14.91
CA LEU A 115 1.81 1.87 -15.25
C LEU A 115 1.91 2.92 -16.35
N PHE A 116 3.07 3.54 -16.51
CA PHE A 116 3.37 4.55 -17.53
C PHE A 116 4.32 4.00 -18.61
N SER A 117 4.40 2.68 -18.74
CA SER A 117 5.12 2.03 -19.83
C SER A 117 4.28 2.01 -21.13
N GLU A 118 4.96 1.98 -22.27
CA GLU A 118 4.32 1.84 -23.59
C GLU A 118 3.81 0.41 -23.84
N ARG A 119 4.36 -0.58 -23.13
CA ARG A 119 4.13 -2.00 -23.37
C ARG A 119 3.20 -2.58 -22.31
N ARG A 120 1.90 -2.31 -22.48
CA ARG A 120 0.77 -2.87 -21.69
C ARG A 120 0.70 -2.37 -20.24
N PRO A 121 0.27 -1.13 -20.03
CA PRO A 121 -0.03 -0.66 -18.68
C PRO A 121 -1.18 -1.47 -18.07
N HIS A 122 -1.15 -1.67 -16.75
CA HIS A 122 -2.17 -2.46 -16.07
C HIS A 122 -3.51 -1.70 -16.02
N GLY A 123 -4.46 -2.06 -16.89
CA GLY A 123 -5.69 -1.27 -17.09
C GLY A 123 -6.58 -1.05 -15.87
N ALA A 124 -6.53 -1.93 -14.86
CA ALA A 124 -7.27 -1.76 -13.60
C ALA A 124 -6.60 -0.83 -12.57
N TYR A 125 -5.36 -0.40 -12.77
CA TYR A 125 -4.60 0.39 -11.78
C TYR A 125 -4.60 1.85 -12.20
N LEU A 126 -5.71 2.54 -11.99
CA LEU A 126 -5.81 3.96 -12.35
C LEU A 126 -5.12 4.86 -11.31
N SER A 127 -4.09 5.60 -11.73
CA SER A 127 -3.49 6.66 -10.90
C SER A 127 -4.48 7.82 -10.71
N PRO A 128 -4.61 8.37 -9.50
CA PRO A 128 -5.40 9.58 -9.25
C PRO A 128 -4.93 10.77 -10.12
N PRO A 129 -5.82 11.73 -10.44
CA PRO A 129 -5.49 12.92 -11.20
C PRO A 129 -4.64 13.89 -10.38
N LEU A 130 -4.04 14.88 -11.05
CA LEU A 130 -3.29 15.95 -10.38
C LEU A 130 -4.14 16.66 -9.31
N SER A 131 -5.40 16.98 -9.63
CA SER A 131 -6.30 17.69 -8.72
C SER A 131 -6.54 16.96 -7.40
N TYR A 132 -6.52 15.63 -7.39
CA TYR A 132 -6.61 14.86 -6.14
C TYR A 132 -5.52 15.24 -5.15
N TYR A 133 -4.27 15.36 -5.61
CA TYR A 133 -3.14 15.71 -4.76
C TYR A 133 -3.20 17.19 -4.37
N THR A 134 -3.43 18.09 -5.34
CA THR A 134 -3.39 19.54 -5.08
C THR A 134 -4.48 19.98 -4.10
N ASP A 135 -5.67 19.39 -4.19
CA ASP A 135 -6.81 19.73 -3.32
C ASP A 135 -6.59 19.27 -1.87
N ILE A 136 -5.97 18.11 -1.68
CA ILE A 136 -5.61 17.65 -0.33
C ILE A 136 -4.49 18.51 0.26
N ILE A 137 -3.48 18.86 -0.54
CA ILE A 137 -2.37 19.71 -0.10
C ILE A 137 -2.88 21.11 0.30
N SER A 138 -3.77 21.70 -0.50
CA SER A 138 -4.30 23.06 -0.25
C SER A 138 -5.23 23.12 0.97
N THR A 139 -6.03 22.09 1.22
CA THR A 139 -7.02 22.08 2.31
C THR A 139 -6.43 21.77 3.68
N ARG A 140 -5.27 21.09 3.75
CA ARG A 140 -4.65 20.64 5.00
C ARG A 140 -3.42 21.45 5.43
N SER A 141 -2.91 22.33 4.58
CA SER A 141 -1.75 23.22 4.86
C SER A 141 -0.54 22.54 5.54
N TYR A 142 -0.17 21.33 5.09
CA TYR A 142 1.01 20.62 5.63
C TYR A 142 2.29 21.46 5.54
N GLU A 143 3.08 21.48 6.61
CA GLU A 143 4.35 22.19 6.67
C GLU A 143 5.40 21.47 5.82
N ASN A 144 5.57 20.16 6.06
CA ASN A 144 6.55 19.32 5.39
C ASN A 144 5.85 18.35 4.43
N ILE A 145 6.24 18.37 3.16
CA ILE A 145 5.66 17.50 2.14
C ILE A 145 6.79 16.72 1.47
N TYR A 146 6.69 15.40 1.55
CA TYR A 146 7.63 14.50 0.87
C TYR A 146 6.90 13.76 -0.24
N LEU A 147 7.59 13.48 -1.34
CA LEU A 147 7.07 12.67 -2.43
C LEU A 147 7.91 11.41 -2.60
N VAL A 148 7.23 10.27 -2.79
CA VAL A 148 7.82 8.97 -3.08
C VAL A 148 7.25 8.45 -4.40
N ALA A 149 8.14 8.12 -5.33
CA ALA A 149 7.80 7.52 -6.61
C ALA A 149 9.01 6.73 -7.17
N GLU A 150 8.71 5.65 -7.89
CA GLU A 150 9.71 4.77 -8.53
C GLU A 150 10.55 5.52 -9.60
N ASP A 151 9.90 6.42 -10.34
CA ASP A 151 10.51 7.26 -11.36
C ASP A 151 9.65 8.52 -11.58
N ARG A 152 10.00 9.34 -12.59
CA ARG A 152 9.26 10.57 -12.96
C ARG A 152 8.29 10.41 -14.13
N ARG A 153 7.92 9.18 -14.52
CA ARG A 153 7.07 8.95 -15.71
C ARG A 153 5.62 9.37 -15.52
N ASN A 154 5.10 9.31 -14.29
CA ASN A 154 3.79 9.85 -13.98
C ASN A 154 3.83 11.39 -14.06
N PRO A 155 3.09 12.03 -14.97
CA PRO A 155 3.22 13.46 -15.23
C PRO A 155 2.75 14.33 -14.04
N CYS A 156 1.95 13.77 -13.12
CA CYS A 156 1.57 14.47 -11.90
C CYS A 156 2.78 14.80 -11.02
N ILE A 157 3.85 14.01 -11.08
CA ILE A 157 5.06 14.21 -10.25
C ILE A 157 5.70 15.55 -10.60
N ASN A 158 6.07 15.75 -11.88
CA ASN A 158 6.73 16.98 -12.29
C ASN A 158 5.81 18.18 -12.06
N ARG A 159 4.51 18.06 -12.35
CA ARG A 159 3.58 19.15 -12.16
C ARG A 159 3.37 19.53 -10.69
N LEU A 160 3.40 18.57 -9.77
CA LEU A 160 3.35 18.86 -8.33
C LEU A 160 4.60 19.58 -7.85
N LEU A 161 5.78 19.18 -8.33
CA LEU A 161 7.05 19.83 -7.97
C LEU A 161 7.11 21.29 -8.47
N GLU A 162 6.54 21.57 -9.64
CA GLU A 162 6.39 22.93 -10.16
C GLU A 162 5.42 23.77 -9.32
N LEU A 163 4.25 23.22 -8.97
CA LEU A 163 3.20 23.93 -8.24
C LEU A 163 3.54 24.14 -6.76
N TYR A 164 4.31 23.24 -6.17
CA TYR A 164 4.67 23.26 -4.76
C TYR A 164 6.19 23.04 -4.59
N PRO A 165 7.01 24.10 -4.74
CA PRO A 165 8.47 24.01 -4.61
C PRO A 165 8.97 23.48 -3.26
N LYS A 166 8.12 23.52 -2.22
CA LYS A 166 8.42 22.95 -0.89
C LYS A 166 8.37 21.42 -0.83
N ILE A 167 7.88 20.74 -1.87
CA ILE A 167 7.86 19.27 -1.91
C ILE A 167 9.29 18.76 -2.01
N VAL A 168 9.70 17.96 -1.01
CA VAL A 168 10.97 17.27 -1.00
C VAL A 168 10.83 15.97 -1.80
N PHE A 169 11.53 15.89 -2.93
CA PHE A 169 11.57 14.69 -3.77
C PHE A 169 12.99 14.37 -4.22
N LYS A 170 13.38 13.11 -4.03
CA LYS A 170 14.60 12.54 -4.59
C LYS A 170 14.34 11.10 -5.03
N LEU A 171 14.93 10.70 -6.14
CA LEU A 171 15.01 9.28 -6.49
C LEU A 171 16.02 8.63 -5.55
N GLN A 172 15.59 7.58 -4.86
CA GLN A 172 16.35 6.95 -3.78
C GLN A 172 16.13 5.44 -3.77
N THR A 173 16.78 4.76 -2.82
CA THR A 173 16.62 3.32 -2.69
C THR A 173 15.22 2.96 -2.18
N LEU A 174 14.77 1.75 -2.50
CA LEU A 174 13.52 1.21 -1.96
C LEU A 174 13.52 1.22 -0.42
N GLU A 175 14.67 0.97 0.21
CA GLU A 175 14.79 1.00 1.67
C GLU A 175 14.55 2.39 2.25
N ASP A 176 15.08 3.44 1.62
CA ASP A 176 14.85 4.82 2.04
C ASP A 176 13.40 5.23 1.86
N ASP A 177 12.77 4.80 0.76
CA ASP A 177 11.33 4.99 0.53
C ASP A 177 10.50 4.31 1.64
N ILE A 178 10.84 3.06 1.98
CA ILE A 178 10.15 2.33 3.05
C ILE A 178 10.33 3.05 4.39
N LYS A 179 11.54 3.48 4.75
CA LYS A 179 11.79 4.22 6.00
C LYS A 179 10.97 5.50 6.06
N LEU A 180 10.90 6.25 4.96
CA LEU A 180 10.11 7.48 4.88
C LEU A 180 8.61 7.20 5.03
N ILE A 181 8.09 6.16 4.37
CA ILE A 181 6.68 5.74 4.48
C ILE A 181 6.36 5.28 5.92
N LEU A 182 7.22 4.49 6.55
CA LEU A 182 7.00 4.01 7.93
C LEU A 182 7.07 5.13 8.97
N ALA A 183 7.85 6.19 8.71
CA ALA A 183 7.96 7.38 9.56
C ALA A 183 6.74 8.30 9.49
N ALA A 184 5.93 8.18 8.43
CA ALA A 184 4.87 9.13 8.12
C ALA A 184 3.67 9.02 9.07
N SER A 185 3.13 10.17 9.47
CA SER A 185 1.86 10.29 10.20
C SER A 185 0.66 10.50 9.29
N ASN A 186 0.86 11.04 8.09
CA ASN A 186 -0.15 11.21 7.06
C ASN A 186 0.38 10.74 5.70
N VAL A 187 -0.42 10.01 4.94
CA VAL A 187 -0.06 9.57 3.59
C VAL A 187 -1.15 9.87 2.57
N ILE A 188 -0.78 10.47 1.45
CA ILE A 188 -1.64 10.59 0.27
C ILE A 188 -1.21 9.52 -0.72
N MET A 189 -2.04 8.50 -0.96
CA MET A 189 -1.63 7.32 -1.72
C MET A 189 -2.34 7.16 -3.07
N SER A 190 -1.58 6.68 -4.05
CA SER A 190 -2.08 6.02 -5.27
C SER A 190 -2.58 4.58 -5.03
N VAL A 191 -3.28 3.99 -6.01
CA VAL A 191 -3.69 2.59 -6.00
C VAL A 191 -2.48 1.64 -5.99
N GLY A 192 -2.57 0.60 -5.17
CA GLY A 192 -1.57 -0.46 -5.10
C GLY A 192 -1.58 -1.20 -3.76
N THR A 193 -0.81 -2.28 -3.68
CA THR A 193 -0.61 -3.09 -2.47
C THR A 193 0.58 -2.63 -1.62
N PHE A 194 1.55 -1.95 -2.23
CA PHE A 194 2.79 -1.51 -1.57
C PHE A 194 2.53 -0.65 -0.33
N ILE A 195 1.85 0.49 -0.52
CA ILE A 195 1.58 1.42 0.58
C ILE A 195 0.68 0.81 1.66
N PRO A 196 -0.47 0.18 1.37
CA PRO A 196 -1.34 -0.34 2.42
C PRO A 196 -0.66 -1.39 3.31
N GLU A 197 0.11 -2.30 2.70
CA GLU A 197 0.72 -3.39 3.47
C GLU A 197 1.93 -2.87 4.29
N LEU A 198 2.65 -1.85 3.82
CA LEU A 198 3.67 -1.17 4.64
C LEU A 198 3.08 -0.36 5.79
N LEU A 199 2.00 0.40 5.56
CA LEU A 199 1.38 1.22 6.60
C LEU A 199 0.77 0.39 7.72
N ASN A 200 0.34 -0.84 7.44
CA ASN A 200 -0.02 -1.77 8.49
C ASN A 200 1.15 -2.10 9.43
N LEU A 201 2.41 -1.88 9.05
CA LEU A 201 3.58 -2.08 9.92
C LEU A 201 4.04 -0.80 10.64
N SER A 202 3.52 0.36 10.27
CA SER A 202 3.86 1.65 10.88
C SER A 202 3.19 1.82 12.24
N ASP A 203 3.91 2.39 13.19
CA ASP A 203 3.35 2.88 14.47
C ASP A 203 3.06 4.39 14.45
N ASN A 204 3.46 5.08 13.38
CA ASN A 204 3.40 6.54 13.28
C ASN A 204 2.15 7.00 12.52
N ILE A 205 1.61 6.15 11.65
CA ILE A 205 0.50 6.49 10.76
C ILE A 205 -0.78 6.84 11.54
N LYS A 206 -1.33 8.02 11.29
CA LYS A 206 -2.58 8.52 11.88
C LYS A 206 -3.70 8.56 10.86
N SER A 207 -3.41 9.02 9.65
CA SER A 207 -4.41 9.12 8.58
C SER A 207 -3.85 8.82 7.19
N ILE A 208 -4.72 8.37 6.30
CA ILE A 208 -4.43 8.23 4.87
C ILE A 208 -5.51 8.88 4.02
N HIS A 209 -5.11 9.39 2.86
CA HIS A 209 -6.02 9.78 1.78
C HIS A 209 -5.94 8.76 0.65
N ALA A 210 -7.09 8.27 0.20
CA ALA A 210 -7.19 7.32 -0.91
C ALA A 210 -8.30 7.72 -1.90
N PRO A 211 -8.17 7.38 -3.20
CA PRO A 211 -9.24 7.56 -4.17
C PRO A 211 -10.46 6.68 -3.83
N SER A 212 -11.69 7.15 -4.10
CA SER A 212 -12.94 6.44 -3.77
C SER A 212 -13.08 5.09 -4.47
N TYR A 213 -12.49 4.93 -5.66
CA TYR A 213 -12.52 3.68 -6.43
C TYR A 213 -11.54 2.60 -5.92
N TRP A 214 -10.79 2.87 -4.84
CA TRP A 214 -9.86 1.90 -4.25
C TRP A 214 -10.12 1.73 -2.76
N GLN A 215 -10.21 0.50 -2.27
CA GLN A 215 -10.30 0.22 -0.83
C GLN A 215 -8.94 -0.33 -0.31
N PRO A 216 -8.14 0.48 0.41
CA PRO A 216 -6.88 0.01 0.97
C PRO A 216 -7.12 -0.98 2.11
N SER A 217 -6.21 -1.94 2.28
CA SER A 217 -6.22 -2.95 3.35
C SER A 217 -5.65 -2.45 4.69
N VAL A 218 -5.51 -1.13 4.87
CA VAL A 218 -4.98 -0.54 6.11
C VAL A 218 -6.05 -0.58 7.20
N ILE A 219 -5.68 -1.04 8.40
CA ILE A 219 -6.61 -1.20 9.53
C ILE A 219 -6.22 -0.40 10.79
N VAL A 220 -5.13 0.36 10.73
CA VAL A 220 -4.50 1.00 11.90
C VAL A 220 -4.68 2.52 11.96
N CYS A 221 -5.38 3.11 10.98
CA CYS A 221 -5.47 4.57 10.85
C CYS A 221 -6.82 5.02 10.28
N THR A 222 -7.10 6.32 10.35
CA THR A 222 -8.26 6.93 9.68
C THR A 222 -8.06 6.94 8.16
N VAL A 223 -9.11 6.64 7.41
CA VAL A 223 -9.08 6.63 5.94
C VAL A 223 -10.01 7.72 5.40
N HIS A 224 -9.44 8.73 4.76
CA HIS A 224 -10.15 9.77 4.03
C HIS A 224 -10.29 9.36 2.56
N LYS A 225 -11.52 9.43 2.04
CA LYS A 225 -11.83 9.13 0.64
C LYS A 225 -12.10 10.41 -0.12
N THR A 226 -11.42 10.57 -1.26
CA THR A 226 -11.78 11.61 -2.24
C THR A 226 -12.64 10.98 -3.31
N ASP A 227 -13.84 11.52 -3.55
CA ASP A 227 -14.68 11.01 -4.62
C ASP A 227 -14.08 11.30 -6.00
N LEU A 228 -13.73 10.22 -6.68
CA LEU A 228 -13.20 10.18 -8.03
C LEU A 228 -14.01 9.22 -8.90
N SER A 229 -15.28 9.00 -8.58
CA SER A 229 -16.18 8.11 -9.34
C SER A 229 -16.30 8.52 -10.81
N HIS A 230 -16.50 9.81 -11.08
CA HIS A 230 -16.55 10.35 -12.44
C HIS A 230 -15.21 10.20 -13.17
N TYR A 231 -14.09 10.56 -12.52
CA TYR A 231 -12.75 10.36 -13.07
C TYR A 231 -12.51 8.89 -13.43
N HIS A 232 -12.82 7.97 -12.52
CA HIS A 232 -12.67 6.54 -12.76
C HIS A 232 -13.49 6.06 -13.97
N LYS A 233 -14.72 6.57 -14.13
CA LYS A 233 -15.59 6.22 -15.27
C LYS A 233 -14.99 6.64 -16.61
N ILE A 234 -14.40 7.83 -16.71
CA ILE A 234 -13.88 8.35 -17.99
C ILE A 234 -12.45 7.87 -18.30
N MET A 235 -11.70 7.45 -17.28
CA MET A 235 -10.29 7.05 -17.41
C MET A 235 -10.06 5.54 -17.47
N SER A 236 -11.07 4.73 -17.13
CA SER A 236 -10.97 3.28 -17.11
C SER A 236 -11.40 2.66 -18.45
N PRO A 237 -10.70 1.65 -18.99
CA PRO A 237 -9.44 1.12 -18.48
C PRO A 237 -8.27 2.07 -18.75
N TRP A 238 -7.29 2.07 -17.84
CA TRP A 238 -6.06 2.83 -18.05
C TRP A 238 -5.24 2.24 -19.21
N ARG A 239 -4.83 3.09 -20.15
CA ARG A 239 -4.10 2.72 -21.37
C ARG A 239 -2.84 3.54 -21.60
N ASN A 240 -2.57 4.53 -20.76
CA ASN A 240 -1.41 5.44 -20.90
C ASN A 240 -1.36 6.13 -22.28
N ILE A 241 -2.53 6.59 -22.77
CA ILE A 241 -2.66 7.32 -24.04
C ILE A 241 -2.65 8.85 -23.84
N PRO A 242 -2.29 9.66 -24.84
CA PRO A 242 -2.19 11.11 -24.71
C PRO A 242 -3.42 11.79 -24.11
N GLU A 243 -4.62 11.38 -24.50
CA GLU A 243 -5.89 11.94 -24.02
C GLU A 243 -6.10 11.67 -22.52
N GLN A 244 -5.69 10.47 -22.06
CA GLN A 244 -5.71 10.13 -20.65
C GLN A 244 -4.68 10.93 -19.86
N LEU A 245 -3.47 11.11 -20.39
CA LEU A 245 -2.43 11.93 -19.74
C LEU A 245 -2.88 13.39 -19.63
N GLN A 246 -3.47 13.95 -20.68
CA GLN A 246 -4.02 15.30 -20.66
C GLN A 246 -5.16 15.41 -19.62
N THR A 247 -6.10 14.46 -19.62
CA THR A 247 -7.21 14.43 -18.65
C THR A 247 -6.69 14.29 -17.22
N MET A 248 -5.69 13.45 -16.96
CA MET A 248 -5.07 13.29 -15.64
C MET A 248 -4.55 14.62 -15.07
N LEU A 249 -3.98 15.48 -15.92
CA LEU A 249 -3.44 16.77 -15.53
C LEU A 249 -4.50 17.89 -15.44
N SER A 250 -5.53 17.84 -16.30
CA SER A 250 -6.54 18.89 -16.40
C SER A 250 -7.82 18.64 -15.59
N TYR A 251 -8.06 17.39 -15.16
CA TYR A 251 -9.27 17.00 -14.41
C TYR A 251 -9.45 17.87 -13.18
N ARG A 252 -10.67 18.35 -12.97
CA ARG A 252 -11.06 19.13 -11.78
C ARG A 252 -11.99 18.28 -10.92
N LEU A 253 -11.72 18.27 -9.61
CA LEU A 253 -12.65 17.67 -8.67
C LEU A 253 -13.98 18.45 -8.72
N PRO A 254 -15.12 17.76 -8.61
CA PRO A 254 -16.39 18.44 -8.40
C PRO A 254 -16.31 19.26 -7.10
N PRO A 255 -17.03 20.41 -7.01
CA PRO A 255 -17.10 21.17 -5.78
C PRO A 255 -17.57 20.27 -4.64
N VAL A 256 -16.90 20.37 -3.49
CA VAL A 256 -17.39 19.71 -2.28
C VAL A 256 -18.72 20.39 -1.93
N ASN A 257 -19.84 19.73 -2.20
CA ASN A 257 -21.11 20.15 -1.61
C ASN A 257 -20.90 20.09 -0.10
N GLN A 258 -20.94 21.26 0.56
CA GLN A 258 -20.94 21.35 2.02
C GLN A 258 -22.23 20.70 2.53
N VAL A 259 -22.25 19.38 2.63
CA VAL A 259 -23.26 18.68 3.42
C VAL A 259 -22.75 18.77 4.85
N SER A 260 -23.28 19.77 5.57
CA SER A 260 -23.22 19.83 7.02
C SER A 260 -23.72 18.50 7.58
N LEU A 261 -22.81 17.73 8.17
CA LEU A 261 -23.21 16.64 9.06
C LEU A 261 -23.83 17.31 10.29
N SER A 262 -25.16 17.31 10.32
CA SER A 262 -25.92 17.64 11.50
C SER A 262 -25.72 16.53 12.53
N LYS A 263 -25.16 16.94 13.67
CA LYS A 263 -25.06 16.30 15.01
C LYS A 263 -25.09 14.79 15.10
#